data_AF-B8HWJ4-F1
#
_entry.id   AF-B8HWJ4-F1
#
_cell.length_a   1.000
_cell.length_b   1.000
_cell.length_c   1.000
_cell.angle_alpha   90.00
_cell.angle_beta   90.00
_cell.angle_gamma   90.00
#
_symmetry.space_group_name_H-M   'P 1'
#
loop_
_entity.id
_entity.type
_entity.pdbx_description
1 polymer ?
#
loop_
_entity_poly.entity_id
_entity_poly.type
_entity_poly.pdbx_seq_one_letter_code
_entity_poly.pdbx_strand_id
1 'polypeptide(L)'
;MFTPPKPNDAVLGSGGSYESQAAVLGGLEAVRHNPQSQHLETRLVALGKALSYGEAGIELVLPFLHSSVEELQQAAFELLKNRREPQVRSTLPWFSIQGIDDILFRKQLKAGKWAEADQLTRRLMARASRTPVEQMRGNHLKYLPQDDHQLIDRIWCQESQQRFGFSVQRQIWQQACAWRWHRGEAWCVFGERVGWRTHPLLTDGSWKSYEEVLD
;
A
#
# COMPACT_ATOMS: atom_id res chain seq x y z
N MET A 1 18.72 -39.03 18.21
CA MET A 1 18.74 -37.95 17.21
C MET A 1 17.55 -38.16 16.29
N PHE A 2 16.53 -37.29 16.35
CA PHE A 2 15.35 -37.36 15.48
C PHE A 2 15.58 -36.47 14.26
N THR A 3 15.64 -37.08 13.08
CA THR A 3 15.62 -36.35 11.80
C THR A 3 14.17 -36.28 11.30
N PRO A 4 13.68 -35.11 10.85
CA PRO A 4 12.33 -34.98 10.31
C PRO A 4 12.22 -35.72 8.96
N PRO A 5 11.05 -36.29 8.64
CA PRO A 5 10.82 -37.06 7.41
C PRO A 5 10.75 -36.18 6.15
N LYS A 6 11.10 -36.76 5.00
CA LYS A 6 11.09 -36.08 3.69
C LYS A 6 9.74 -36.26 2.97
N PRO A 7 9.45 -35.45 1.93
CA PRO A 7 8.11 -35.39 1.30
C PRO A 7 7.56 -36.71 0.73
N ASN A 8 8.39 -37.74 0.58
CA ASN A 8 8.02 -39.01 -0.04
C ASN A 8 8.06 -40.22 0.92
N ASP A 9 8.22 -40.00 2.23
CA ASP A 9 8.21 -41.08 3.23
C ASP A 9 6.75 -41.48 3.58
N ALA A 10 6.06 -42.10 2.63
CA ALA A 10 4.75 -42.72 2.87
C ALA A 10 4.94 -44.14 3.45
N VAL A 11 4.81 -44.29 4.77
CA VAL A 11 4.69 -45.59 5.43
C VAL A 11 3.21 -45.98 5.46
N LEU A 12 2.90 -47.12 4.85
CA LEU A 12 1.58 -47.75 4.81
C LEU A 12 1.21 -48.31 6.19
N GLY A 13 0.13 -47.80 6.77
CA GLY A 13 -0.55 -48.38 7.92
C GLY A 13 -2.05 -48.48 7.63
N SER A 14 -2.55 -49.71 7.56
CA SER A 14 -3.93 -50.06 7.24
C SER A 14 -4.87 -49.94 8.46
N GLY A 15 -6.03 -49.32 8.24
CA GLY A 15 -7.27 -49.63 8.97
C GLY A 15 -7.71 -48.61 10.01
N GLY A 16 -8.86 -47.96 9.74
CA GLY A 16 -9.76 -47.46 10.78
C GLY A 16 -10.11 -45.97 10.71
N SER A 17 -11.35 -45.70 10.29
CA SER A 17 -12.08 -44.42 10.33
C SER A 17 -11.64 -43.33 9.34
N TYR A 18 -12.63 -42.78 8.64
CA TYR A 18 -12.52 -41.66 7.70
C TYR A 18 -11.90 -40.37 8.29
N GLU A 19 -11.58 -40.34 9.58
CA GLU A 19 -10.82 -39.27 10.25
C GLU A 19 -9.30 -39.35 9.97
N SER A 20 -8.79 -40.51 9.55
CA SER A 20 -7.37 -40.71 9.27
C SER A 20 -6.92 -40.20 7.89
N GLN A 21 -7.85 -39.99 6.94
CA GLN A 21 -7.54 -39.29 5.69
C GLN A 21 -7.45 -37.76 5.87
N ALA A 22 -8.12 -37.19 6.88
CA ALA A 22 -8.03 -35.77 7.21
C ALA A 22 -6.65 -35.37 7.79
N ALA A 23 -5.95 -36.32 8.42
CA ALA A 23 -4.60 -36.10 8.93
C ALA A 23 -3.52 -36.10 7.82
N VAL A 24 -3.77 -36.77 6.70
CA VAL A 24 -2.79 -36.97 5.61
C VAL A 24 -2.84 -35.86 4.54
N LEU A 25 -3.86 -35.00 4.56
CA LEU A 25 -3.94 -33.76 3.75
C LEU A 25 -3.68 -32.48 4.59
N GLY A 26 -3.26 -32.68 5.85
CA GLY A 26 -3.30 -31.77 7.01
C GLY A 26 -2.46 -30.48 6.99
N GLY A 27 -2.34 -29.83 5.84
CA GLY A 27 -1.61 -28.57 5.72
C GLY A 27 -2.20 -27.63 4.69
N LEU A 28 -2.17 -28.07 3.43
CA LEU A 28 -2.62 -27.27 2.31
C LEU A 28 -4.16 -27.19 2.22
N GLU A 29 -4.86 -28.27 2.60
CA GLU A 29 -6.32 -28.34 2.55
C GLU A 29 -6.97 -27.59 3.72
N ALA A 30 -6.30 -27.60 4.88
CA ALA A 30 -6.61 -26.68 5.98
C ALA A 30 -6.44 -25.22 5.53
N VAL A 31 -5.35 -24.86 4.84
CA VAL A 31 -5.18 -23.52 4.27
C VAL A 31 -6.15 -23.23 3.12
N ARG A 32 -6.77 -24.21 2.46
CA ARG A 32 -7.84 -23.97 1.45
C ARG A 32 -9.21 -23.75 2.07
N HIS A 33 -9.56 -24.47 3.15
CA HIS A 33 -10.86 -24.35 3.82
C HIS A 33 -10.90 -23.28 4.91
N ASN A 34 -9.78 -23.00 5.57
CA ASN A 34 -9.67 -22.03 6.67
C ASN A 34 -9.69 -20.53 6.28
N PRO A 35 -9.35 -20.08 5.06
CA PRO A 35 -9.48 -18.69 4.69
C PRO A 35 -10.94 -18.22 4.59
N GLN A 36 -11.88 -19.16 4.60
CA GLN A 36 -13.32 -18.94 4.68
C GLN A 36 -13.88 -19.03 6.11
N SER A 37 -13.03 -19.21 7.14
CA SER A 37 -13.51 -19.19 8.53
C SER A 37 -14.05 -17.81 8.91
N GLN A 38 -15.05 -17.76 9.80
CA GLN A 38 -15.68 -16.50 10.21
C GLN A 38 -14.77 -15.62 11.10
N HIS A 39 -13.62 -16.14 11.56
CA HIS A 39 -12.74 -15.46 12.53
C HIS A 39 -11.45 -14.94 11.89
N LEU A 40 -11.20 -13.64 12.05
CA LEU A 40 -10.08 -12.92 11.43
C LEU A 40 -8.69 -13.46 11.83
N GLU A 41 -8.48 -13.74 13.11
CA GLU A 41 -7.20 -14.26 13.62
C GLU A 41 -6.82 -15.60 12.99
N THR A 42 -7.81 -16.48 12.83
CA THR A 42 -7.60 -17.79 12.24
C THR A 42 -7.18 -17.69 10.77
N ARG A 43 -7.77 -16.75 10.03
CA ARG A 43 -7.39 -16.44 8.64
C ARG A 43 -5.96 -15.90 8.55
N LEU A 44 -5.55 -15.01 9.46
CA LEU A 44 -4.19 -14.46 9.50
C LEU A 44 -3.13 -15.54 9.78
N VAL A 45 -3.38 -16.42 10.76
CA VAL A 45 -2.48 -17.54 11.08
C VAL A 45 -2.38 -18.51 9.91
N ALA A 46 -3.49 -18.77 9.20
CA ALA A 46 -3.51 -19.63 8.04
C ALA A 46 -2.64 -19.06 6.89
N LEU A 47 -2.68 -17.74 6.64
CA LEU A 47 -1.82 -17.09 5.64
C LEU A 47 -0.34 -17.25 5.96
N GLY A 48 0.05 -17.10 7.23
CA GLY A 48 1.44 -17.32 7.66
C GLY A 48 1.89 -18.77 7.44
N LYS A 49 1.03 -19.73 7.78
CA LYS A 49 1.30 -21.17 7.57
C LYS A 49 1.32 -21.56 6.09
N ALA A 50 0.55 -20.90 5.23
CA ALA A 50 0.53 -21.19 3.80
C ALA A 50 1.94 -21.17 3.20
N LEU A 51 2.79 -20.23 3.61
CA LEU A 51 4.14 -20.08 3.08
C LEU A 51 5.07 -21.28 3.34
N SER A 52 4.81 -22.13 4.35
CA SER A 52 5.63 -23.32 4.58
C SER A 52 5.47 -24.37 3.47
N TYR A 53 4.45 -24.22 2.61
CA TYR A 53 4.16 -25.14 1.50
C TYR A 53 4.74 -24.67 0.15
N GLY A 54 5.68 -23.73 0.14
CA GLY A 54 6.39 -23.31 -1.07
C GLY A 54 5.48 -22.60 -2.09
N GLU A 55 5.63 -22.90 -3.39
CA GLU A 55 4.85 -22.26 -4.47
C GLU A 55 3.33 -22.46 -4.31
N ALA A 56 2.89 -23.66 -3.93
CA ALA A 56 1.47 -23.93 -3.66
C ALA A 56 0.91 -23.07 -2.51
N GLY A 57 1.75 -22.75 -1.54
CA GLY A 57 1.44 -21.82 -0.47
C GLY A 57 1.27 -20.38 -0.95
N ILE A 58 2.14 -19.94 -1.86
CA ILE A 58 2.10 -18.60 -2.45
C ILE A 58 0.81 -18.41 -3.24
N GLU A 59 0.41 -19.38 -4.06
CA GLU A 59 -0.84 -19.31 -4.83
C GLU A 59 -2.08 -19.14 -3.94
N LEU A 60 -2.04 -19.63 -2.70
CA LEU A 60 -3.13 -19.47 -1.73
C LEU A 60 -3.13 -18.09 -1.07
N VAL A 61 -1.96 -17.45 -0.95
CA VAL A 61 -1.83 -16.10 -0.36
C VAL A 61 -2.09 -15.01 -1.40
N LEU A 62 -1.78 -15.23 -2.68
CA LEU A 62 -1.95 -14.24 -3.75
C LEU A 62 -3.35 -13.61 -3.82
N PRO A 63 -4.47 -14.35 -3.72
CA PRO A 63 -5.80 -13.74 -3.74
C PRO A 63 -6.07 -12.75 -2.60
N PHE A 64 -5.42 -12.92 -1.45
CA PHE A 64 -5.60 -12.05 -0.28
C PHE A 64 -5.02 -10.66 -0.45
N LEU A 65 -4.14 -10.48 -1.44
CA LEU A 65 -3.77 -9.16 -1.93
C LEU A 65 -5.01 -8.32 -2.29
N HIS A 66 -6.09 -8.92 -2.80
CA HIS A 66 -7.34 -8.22 -3.12
C HIS A 66 -8.41 -8.28 -2.03
N SER A 67 -8.04 -8.62 -0.79
CA SER A 67 -9.02 -8.71 0.29
C SER A 67 -9.59 -7.33 0.63
N SER A 68 -10.91 -7.24 0.84
CA SER A 68 -11.57 -6.05 1.40
C SER A 68 -11.31 -5.88 2.90
N VAL A 69 -10.67 -6.85 3.54
CA VAL A 69 -10.30 -6.83 4.95
C VAL A 69 -8.85 -6.36 5.07
N GLU A 70 -8.64 -5.16 5.60
CA GLU A 70 -7.35 -4.45 5.64
C GLU A 70 -6.25 -5.33 6.27
N GLU A 71 -6.55 -6.03 7.37
CA GLU A 71 -5.56 -6.85 8.09
C GLU A 71 -5.08 -8.04 7.26
N LEU A 72 -5.98 -8.69 6.51
CA LEU A 72 -5.63 -9.84 5.67
C LEU A 72 -4.88 -9.42 4.43
N GLN A 73 -5.31 -8.30 3.86
CA GLN A 73 -4.64 -7.67 2.74
C GLN A 73 -3.20 -7.31 3.11
N GLN A 74 -3.03 -6.69 4.28
CA GLN A 74 -1.73 -6.28 4.81
C GLN A 74 -0.84 -7.48 5.14
N ALA A 75 -1.38 -8.51 5.78
CA ALA A 75 -0.64 -9.73 6.07
C ALA A 75 -0.15 -10.40 4.78
N ALA A 76 -1.00 -10.54 3.77
CA ALA A 76 -0.61 -11.11 2.47
C ALA A 76 0.51 -10.32 1.80
N PHE A 77 0.46 -9.00 1.82
CA PHE A 77 1.53 -8.16 1.29
C PHE A 77 2.85 -8.34 2.04
N GLU A 78 2.84 -8.25 3.38
CA GLU A 78 4.04 -8.40 4.21
C GLU A 78 4.74 -9.75 4.01
N LEU A 79 3.94 -10.80 3.82
CA LEU A 79 4.40 -12.16 3.54
C LEU A 79 5.06 -12.29 2.16
N LEU A 80 4.62 -11.50 1.17
CA LEU A 80 5.03 -11.63 -0.23
C LEU A 80 6.02 -10.57 -0.72
N LYS A 81 6.15 -9.40 -0.06
CA LYS A 81 6.91 -8.24 -0.58
C LYS A 81 8.39 -8.49 -0.89
N ASN A 82 9.03 -9.43 -0.19
CA ASN A 82 10.46 -9.74 -0.32
C ASN A 82 10.72 -11.05 -1.09
N ARG A 83 9.67 -11.69 -1.61
CA ARG A 83 9.72 -12.96 -2.31
C ARG A 83 10.27 -12.78 -3.74
N ARG A 84 11.00 -13.78 -4.23
CA ARG A 84 11.69 -13.76 -5.54
C ARG A 84 11.07 -14.72 -6.56
N GLU A 85 10.05 -15.45 -6.16
CA GLU A 85 9.35 -16.44 -6.94
C GLU A 85 8.69 -15.76 -8.17
N PRO A 86 8.76 -16.37 -9.38
CA PRO A 86 8.33 -15.71 -10.63
C PRO A 86 6.88 -15.26 -10.61
N GLN A 87 6.01 -16.07 -10.01
CA GLN A 87 4.59 -15.79 -9.83
C GLN A 87 4.40 -14.52 -8.99
N VAL A 88 5.17 -14.36 -7.91
CA VAL A 88 5.11 -13.17 -7.06
C VAL A 88 5.65 -11.95 -7.78
N ARG A 89 6.73 -12.11 -8.57
CA ARG A 89 7.33 -11.01 -9.35
C ARG A 89 6.52 -10.59 -10.56
N SER A 90 5.75 -11.47 -11.17
CA SER A 90 4.79 -11.10 -12.22
C SER A 90 3.53 -10.47 -11.61
N THR A 91 3.20 -10.84 -10.38
CA THR A 91 1.91 -10.51 -9.74
C THR A 91 1.92 -9.24 -8.92
N LEU A 92 2.95 -9.05 -8.08
CA LEU A 92 3.14 -7.85 -7.29
C LEU A 92 3.15 -6.55 -8.13
N PRO A 93 3.79 -6.49 -9.32
CA PRO A 93 3.79 -5.27 -10.10
C PRO A 93 2.39 -4.87 -10.58
N TRP A 94 1.56 -5.82 -11.05
CA TRP A 94 0.20 -5.49 -11.48
C TRP A 94 -0.71 -5.16 -10.29
N PHE A 95 -0.43 -5.77 -9.12
CA PHE A 95 -1.11 -5.47 -7.87
C PHE A 95 -0.75 -4.08 -7.30
N SER A 96 0.46 -3.58 -7.60
CA SER A 96 0.96 -2.20 -7.36
C SER A 96 0.42 -1.13 -8.35
N ILE A 97 -0.73 -1.38 -8.97
CA ILE A 97 -1.46 -0.35 -9.74
C ILE A 97 -2.81 -0.04 -9.09
N GLN A 98 -3.41 -0.99 -8.35
CA GLN A 98 -4.77 -0.83 -7.80
C GLN A 98 -4.95 -1.24 -6.33
N GLY A 99 -4.06 -2.03 -5.72
CA GLY A 99 -4.35 -2.62 -4.40
C GLY A 99 -3.24 -2.61 -3.34
N ILE A 100 -1.95 -2.64 -3.71
CA ILE A 100 -0.84 -2.54 -2.70
C ILE A 100 -0.73 -1.13 -2.14
N ASP A 101 -0.95 -0.16 -3.00
CA ASP A 101 -0.54 1.20 -2.71
C ASP A 101 -1.40 1.80 -1.60
N ASP A 102 -2.66 1.40 -1.46
CA ASP A 102 -3.51 1.79 -0.32
C ASP A 102 -2.92 1.32 1.03
N ILE A 103 -2.47 0.07 1.15
CA ILE A 103 -1.96 -0.48 2.42
C ILE A 103 -0.62 0.12 2.80
N LEU A 104 0.33 0.18 1.86
CA LEU A 104 1.66 0.72 2.15
C LEU A 104 1.57 2.21 2.46
N PHE A 105 0.72 2.93 1.72
CA PHE A 105 0.46 4.34 1.92
C PHE A 105 -0.24 4.59 3.26
N ARG A 106 -1.32 3.87 3.58
CA ARG A 106 -1.96 3.91 4.92
C ARG A 106 -0.98 3.57 6.03
N LYS A 107 -0.15 2.54 5.87
CA LYS A 107 0.86 2.15 6.87
C LYS A 107 1.88 3.26 7.11
N GLN A 108 2.38 3.91 6.05
CA GLN A 108 3.34 5.00 6.18
C GLN A 108 2.69 6.25 6.79
N LEU A 109 1.48 6.59 6.36
CA LEU A 109 0.74 7.73 6.91
C LEU A 109 0.37 7.50 8.39
N LYS A 110 -0.11 6.30 8.77
CA LYS A 110 -0.35 5.90 10.18
C LYS A 110 0.92 5.94 11.02
N ALA A 111 2.09 5.66 10.42
CA ALA A 111 3.38 5.73 11.09
C ALA A 111 3.97 7.17 11.14
N GLY A 112 3.26 8.17 10.64
CA GLY A 112 3.73 9.57 10.57
C GLY A 112 4.89 9.78 9.59
N LYS A 113 5.08 8.85 8.66
CA LYS A 113 6.17 8.83 7.67
C LYS A 113 5.76 9.58 6.40
N TRP A 114 5.56 10.89 6.55
CA TRP A 114 5.02 11.76 5.51
C TRP A 114 5.93 11.84 4.27
N ALA A 115 7.25 11.83 4.48
CA ALA A 115 8.25 11.85 3.40
C ALA A 115 8.16 10.59 2.52
N GLU A 116 8.08 9.42 3.13
CA GLU A 116 7.96 8.16 2.39
C GLU A 116 6.62 8.08 1.65
N ALA A 117 5.54 8.58 2.27
CA ALA A 117 4.21 8.63 1.65
C ALA A 117 4.18 9.58 0.44
N ASP A 118 4.85 10.72 0.49
CA ASP A 118 5.03 11.63 -0.64
C ASP A 118 5.85 10.97 -1.77
N GLN A 119 6.95 10.30 -1.44
CA GLN A 119 7.74 9.55 -2.42
C GLN A 119 6.95 8.40 -3.06
N LEU A 120 6.08 7.73 -2.31
CA LEU A 120 5.18 6.71 -2.85
C LEU A 120 4.17 7.36 -3.80
N THR A 121 3.54 8.47 -3.39
CA THR A 121 2.64 9.26 -4.24
C THR A 121 3.31 9.62 -5.57
N ARG A 122 4.54 10.15 -5.54
CA ARG A 122 5.29 10.49 -6.76
C ARG A 122 5.56 9.30 -7.67
N ARG A 123 5.85 8.12 -7.11
CA ARG A 123 6.05 6.87 -7.86
C ARG A 123 4.76 6.41 -8.55
N LEU A 124 3.61 6.55 -7.90
CA LEU A 124 2.32 6.22 -8.50
C LEU A 124 2.03 7.12 -9.70
N MET A 125 2.25 8.41 -9.55
CA MET A 125 2.07 9.36 -10.64
C MET A 125 2.98 9.07 -11.83
N ALA A 126 4.26 8.81 -11.56
CA ALA A 126 5.26 8.43 -12.57
C ALA A 126 4.79 7.22 -13.39
N ARG A 127 4.29 6.21 -12.69
CA ARG A 127 3.80 4.97 -13.32
C ARG A 127 2.56 5.23 -14.17
N ALA A 128 1.58 5.95 -13.64
CA ALA A 128 0.34 6.29 -14.35
C ALA A 128 0.61 7.12 -15.62
N SER A 129 1.55 8.08 -15.54
CA SER A 129 1.93 8.90 -16.68
C SER A 129 3.02 8.28 -17.57
N ARG A 130 3.46 7.04 -17.29
CA ARG A 130 4.58 6.35 -17.96
C ARG A 130 5.84 7.23 -18.08
N THR A 131 6.09 8.03 -17.04
CA THR A 131 7.19 9.00 -16.98
C THR A 131 8.19 8.55 -15.91
N PRO A 132 9.51 8.67 -16.12
CA PRO A 132 10.49 8.42 -15.07
C PRO A 132 10.24 9.31 -13.85
N VAL A 133 10.45 8.77 -12.63
CA VAL A 133 10.18 9.47 -11.36
C VAL A 133 10.99 10.76 -11.24
N GLU A 134 12.20 10.76 -11.79
CA GLU A 134 13.14 11.89 -11.80
C GLU A 134 12.64 13.04 -12.69
N GLN A 135 11.88 12.71 -13.73
CA GLN A 135 11.31 13.67 -14.67
C GLN A 135 9.89 14.13 -14.28
N MET A 136 9.31 13.51 -13.25
CA MET A 136 7.99 13.89 -12.74
C MET A 136 7.99 15.33 -12.26
N ARG A 137 7.02 16.09 -12.79
CA ARG A 137 6.71 17.47 -12.43
C ARG A 137 5.21 17.63 -12.28
N GLY A 138 4.76 18.69 -11.62
CA GLY A 138 3.34 18.94 -11.35
C GLY A 138 2.43 18.96 -12.58
N ASN A 139 2.96 19.25 -13.77
CA ASN A 139 2.20 19.19 -15.03
C ASN A 139 1.82 17.76 -15.48
N HIS A 140 2.40 16.71 -14.90
CA HIS A 140 2.07 15.32 -15.21
C HIS A 140 0.82 14.83 -14.46
N LEU A 141 0.34 15.58 -13.47
CA LEU A 141 -0.91 15.30 -12.74
C LEU A 141 -2.12 15.13 -13.68
N LYS A 142 -2.12 15.79 -14.84
CA LYS A 142 -3.20 15.69 -15.83
C LYS A 142 -3.31 14.33 -16.52
N TYR A 143 -2.30 13.47 -16.38
CA TYR A 143 -2.27 12.14 -16.99
C TYR A 143 -2.68 11.02 -16.04
N LEU A 144 -2.90 11.33 -14.75
CA LEU A 144 -3.43 10.37 -13.81
C LEU A 144 -4.90 10.07 -14.13
N PRO A 145 -5.29 8.78 -14.16
CA PRO A 145 -6.70 8.39 -14.14
C PRO A 145 -7.44 9.07 -13.00
N GLN A 146 -8.70 9.43 -13.24
CA GLN A 146 -9.52 10.13 -12.25
C GLN A 146 -9.69 9.32 -10.96
N ASP A 147 -9.86 8.01 -11.07
CA ASP A 147 -10.04 7.11 -9.93
C ASP A 147 -8.78 7.09 -9.05
N ASP A 148 -7.59 7.07 -9.65
CA ASP A 148 -6.32 7.11 -8.94
C ASP A 148 -6.12 8.44 -8.21
N HIS A 149 -6.50 9.55 -8.84
CA HIS A 149 -6.49 10.87 -8.22
C HIS A 149 -7.39 10.93 -6.98
N GLN A 150 -8.61 10.38 -7.08
CA GLN A 150 -9.56 10.36 -5.97
C GLN A 150 -9.11 9.43 -4.83
N LEU A 151 -8.49 8.31 -5.17
CA LEU A 151 -7.97 7.36 -4.19
C LEU A 151 -6.82 7.97 -3.38
N ILE A 152 -5.79 8.52 -4.05
CA ILE A 152 -4.64 9.15 -3.40
C ILE A 152 -5.13 10.30 -2.49
N ASP A 153 -6.03 11.14 -2.99
CA ASP A 153 -6.59 12.25 -2.23
C ASP A 153 -7.34 11.78 -0.98
N ARG A 154 -8.21 10.78 -1.13
CA ARG A 154 -9.00 10.22 -0.02
C ARG A 154 -8.11 9.70 1.09
N ILE A 155 -7.05 8.97 0.75
CA ILE A 155 -6.17 8.35 1.74
C ILE A 155 -5.35 9.42 2.47
N TRP A 156 -4.77 10.39 1.75
CA TRP A 156 -4.12 11.55 2.38
C TRP A 156 -5.06 12.25 3.35
N CYS A 157 -6.31 12.52 2.94
CA CYS A 157 -7.30 13.19 3.79
C CYS A 157 -7.67 12.36 5.02
N GLN A 158 -7.88 11.05 4.88
CA GLN A 158 -8.26 10.18 5.99
C GLN A 158 -7.15 10.09 7.05
N GLU A 159 -5.93 9.78 6.62
CA GLU A 159 -4.83 9.48 7.55
C GLU A 159 -4.22 10.76 8.14
N SER A 160 -4.36 11.90 7.46
CA SER A 160 -3.90 13.21 7.97
C SER A 160 -4.97 13.98 8.75
N GLN A 161 -6.16 13.40 8.98
CA GLN A 161 -7.30 14.09 9.60
C GLN A 161 -7.68 15.38 8.85
N GLN A 162 -7.82 15.29 7.52
CA GLN A 162 -8.18 16.38 6.61
C GLN A 162 -7.16 17.52 6.54
N ARG A 163 -5.91 17.28 6.94
CA ARG A 163 -4.83 18.28 6.87
C ARG A 163 -4.11 18.28 5.52
N PHE A 164 -3.98 17.11 4.90
CA PHE A 164 -3.27 16.89 3.65
C PHE A 164 -4.19 16.24 2.60
N GLY A 165 -3.92 16.54 1.34
CA GLY A 165 -4.69 16.07 0.19
C GLY A 165 -4.75 17.11 -0.93
N PHE A 166 -4.97 16.66 -2.16
CA PHE A 166 -5.17 17.54 -3.32
C PHE A 166 -6.47 18.33 -3.22
N SER A 167 -7.52 17.79 -2.60
CA SER A 167 -8.77 18.50 -2.32
C SER A 167 -8.55 19.63 -1.31
N VAL A 168 -7.80 19.36 -0.24
CA VAL A 168 -7.38 20.37 0.75
C VAL A 168 -6.57 21.48 0.07
N GLN A 169 -5.53 21.12 -0.70
CA GLN A 169 -4.74 22.09 -1.47
C GLN A 169 -5.62 22.90 -2.44
N ARG A 170 -6.56 22.25 -3.15
CA ARG A 170 -7.48 22.93 -4.06
C ARG A 170 -8.37 23.94 -3.36
N GLN A 171 -8.89 23.62 -2.18
CA GLN A 171 -9.69 24.54 -1.37
C GLN A 171 -8.86 25.75 -0.94
N ILE A 172 -7.62 25.53 -0.47
CA ILE A 172 -6.71 26.61 -0.07
C ILE A 172 -6.38 27.49 -1.29
N TRP A 173 -6.13 26.89 -2.44
CA TRP A 173 -5.86 27.61 -3.69
C TRP A 173 -7.05 28.50 -4.11
N GLN A 174 -8.27 27.96 -4.09
CA GLN A 174 -9.48 28.73 -4.42
C GLN A 174 -9.67 29.92 -3.49
N GLN A 175 -9.44 29.73 -2.18
CA GLN A 175 -9.49 30.84 -1.21
C GLN A 175 -8.43 31.90 -1.50
N ALA A 176 -7.19 31.48 -1.80
CA ALA A 176 -6.11 32.41 -2.14
C ALA A 176 -6.43 33.23 -3.40
N CYS A 177 -6.99 32.60 -4.44
CA CYS A 177 -7.46 33.29 -5.64
C CYS A 177 -8.63 34.23 -5.38
N ALA A 178 -9.50 33.91 -4.42
CA ALA A 178 -10.61 34.79 -4.05
C ALA A 178 -10.11 36.06 -3.34
N TRP A 179 -8.95 36.00 -2.66
CA TRP A 179 -8.39 37.11 -1.89
C TRP A 179 -7.36 37.96 -2.62
N ARG A 180 -6.84 37.46 -3.74
CA ARG A 180 -5.77 38.10 -4.50
C ARG A 180 -6.13 38.16 -5.97
N TRP A 181 -6.17 39.38 -6.51
CA TRP A 181 -6.44 39.62 -7.91
C TRP A 181 -5.32 39.08 -8.81
N HIS A 182 -4.07 39.23 -8.38
CA HIS A 182 -2.92 38.76 -9.13
C HIS A 182 -2.58 37.30 -8.79
N ARG A 183 -2.48 36.45 -9.82
CA ARG A 183 -2.20 35.02 -9.65
C ARG A 183 -0.88 34.73 -8.95
N GLY A 184 0.13 35.58 -9.15
CA GLY A 184 1.41 35.46 -8.45
C GLY A 184 1.30 35.70 -6.94
N GLU A 185 0.45 36.65 -6.52
CA GLU A 185 0.20 36.91 -5.10
C GLU A 185 -0.63 35.79 -4.47
N ALA A 186 -1.64 35.29 -5.19
CA ALA A 186 -2.40 34.12 -4.78
C ALA A 186 -1.47 32.91 -4.58
N TRP A 187 -0.46 32.73 -5.44
CA TRP A 187 0.54 31.67 -5.32
C TRP A 187 1.41 31.81 -4.07
N CYS A 188 1.85 33.03 -3.74
CA CYS A 188 2.58 33.28 -2.49
C CYS A 188 1.73 32.95 -1.25
N VAL A 189 0.48 33.44 -1.19
CA VAL A 189 -0.44 33.17 -0.08
C VAL A 189 -0.77 31.69 0.05
N PHE A 190 -0.96 31.00 -1.09
CA PHE A 190 -1.13 29.56 -1.11
C PHE A 190 0.08 28.85 -0.49
N GLY A 191 1.30 29.18 -0.96
CA GLY A 191 2.55 28.62 -0.47
C GLY A 191 2.76 28.83 1.03
N GLU A 192 2.42 30.01 1.56
CA GLU A 192 2.46 30.30 2.99
C GLU A 192 1.49 29.41 3.78
N ARG A 193 0.26 29.24 3.27
CA ARG A 193 -0.79 28.47 3.94
C ARG A 193 -0.53 26.96 3.96
N VAL A 194 0.07 26.43 2.91
CA VAL A 194 0.46 25.01 2.84
C VAL A 194 1.85 24.74 3.42
N GLY A 195 2.54 25.78 3.91
CA GLY A 195 3.84 25.66 4.58
C GLY A 195 5.05 25.53 3.65
N TRP A 196 4.88 25.73 2.34
CA TRP A 196 5.95 25.68 1.32
C TRP A 196 6.74 26.97 1.20
N ARG A 197 6.23 28.07 1.78
CA ARG A 197 6.87 29.38 1.77
C ARG A 197 6.90 29.95 3.19
N THR A 198 8.01 30.57 3.57
CA THR A 198 8.11 31.26 4.85
C THR A 198 7.16 32.46 4.87
N HIS A 199 6.46 32.65 5.99
CA HIS A 199 5.59 33.79 6.15
C HIS A 199 6.44 35.06 6.30
N PRO A 200 6.12 36.15 5.59
CA PRO A 200 6.93 37.37 5.57
C PRO A 200 6.96 38.18 6.88
N LEU A 201 6.59 37.61 8.03
CA LEU A 201 6.63 38.31 9.32
C LEU A 201 8.06 38.53 9.83
N LEU A 202 9.05 37.81 9.31
CA LEU A 202 10.46 37.87 9.76
C LEU A 202 11.49 38.13 8.63
N THR A 203 11.16 37.85 7.36
CA THR A 203 12.01 38.10 6.17
C THR A 203 11.15 38.31 4.92
N ASP A 204 11.74 38.72 3.79
CA ASP A 204 11.09 38.50 2.48
C ASP A 204 10.80 36.99 2.35
N GLY A 205 9.53 36.63 2.18
CA GLY A 205 9.15 35.23 2.23
C GLY A 205 9.82 34.43 1.11
N SER A 206 10.50 33.35 1.49
CA SER A 206 11.30 32.47 0.66
C SER A 206 10.61 31.12 0.49
N TRP A 207 10.73 30.56 -0.72
CA TRP A 207 10.26 29.20 -0.99
C TRP A 207 11.23 28.21 -0.35
N LYS A 208 10.68 27.25 0.37
CA LYS A 208 11.44 26.21 1.03
C LYS A 208 11.95 25.17 0.04
N SER A 209 13.10 24.57 0.32
CA SER A 209 13.53 23.34 -0.35
C SER A 209 12.62 22.17 0.00
N TYR A 210 12.75 21.07 -0.73
CA TYR A 210 11.95 19.86 -0.43
C TYR A 210 12.27 19.32 0.96
N GLU A 211 13.54 19.35 1.35
CA GLU A 211 14.03 18.94 2.66
C GLU A 211 13.45 19.83 3.78
N GLU A 212 13.46 21.16 3.59
CA GLU A 212 12.91 22.12 4.55
C GLU A 212 11.37 22.05 4.72
N VAL A 213 10.67 21.40 3.79
CA VAL A 213 9.22 21.16 3.89
C VAL A 213 8.92 19.89 4.69
N LEU A 214 9.86 18.94 4.75
CA LEU A 214 9.70 17.65 5.41
C LEU A 214 10.17 17.61 6.87
N ASP A 215 11.00 18.58 7.29
CA ASP A 215 11.41 18.82 8.69
C ASP A 215 10.29 19.50 9.51
#